data_AF-A0AAX0I618-F1
#
_entry.id   AF-A0AAX0I618-F1
#
_cell.length_a   1.000
_cell.length_b   1.000
_cell.length_c   1.000
_cell.angle_alpha   90.00
_cell.angle_beta   90.00
_cell.angle_gamma   90.00
#
_symmetry.space_group_name_H-M   'P 1'
#
loop_
_entity.id
_entity.type
_entity.pdbx_description
1 polymer ?
#
loop_
_entity_poly.entity_id
_entity_poly.type
_entity_poly.pdbx_seq_one_letter_code
_entity_poly.pdbx_strand_id
1 'polypeptide(L)'
;MFTEEETFKVQSPESVDPARANPHAMWVTEKIADVGSSSPIVARTLIMAYDMLRSRIPLSDDEKIKNVLLLLDKIKNNLLQCSHSSATYIEAEKEQAEVFANTVQGGGTRVYANFPVVPDIESTVTNFLISARRIITEVCQIPVHFWDTKQTHSSLDYLLDKELIPRLGNEHRMVVWFKERADIIRRIIAFRNGQEHGATTKGAKLVIKNFELLPTNEVHVPLWYLDGQRPTSIAEEMPIIVMALVEFAETMLVGCIDATLPDFPPMMLVQAEPKPVCPVQYELIVDASRLKFPTAEQEAK
;
A
#
# COMPACT_ATOMS: atom_id res chain seq x y z
N MET A 1 -7.53 -16.93 1.07
CA MET A 1 -7.43 -17.65 -0.22
C MET A 1 -7.67 -16.62 -1.33
N PHE A 2 -7.00 -16.77 -2.47
CA PHE A 2 -7.11 -15.82 -3.58
C PHE A 2 -7.36 -16.59 -4.87
N THR A 3 -8.22 -16.05 -5.73
CA THR A 3 -8.25 -16.36 -7.16
C THR A 3 -7.55 -15.21 -7.91
N GLU A 4 -7.57 -15.23 -9.24
CA GLU A 4 -7.04 -14.11 -10.04
C GLU A 4 -7.81 -12.82 -9.78
N GLU A 5 -9.13 -12.92 -9.60
CA GLU A 5 -10.04 -11.77 -9.53
C GLU A 5 -10.61 -11.53 -8.14
N GLU A 6 -10.54 -12.49 -7.20
CA GLU A 6 -11.28 -12.39 -5.93
C GLU A 6 -10.44 -12.81 -4.71
N THR A 7 -10.75 -12.21 -3.56
CA THR A 7 -10.17 -12.58 -2.27
C THR A 7 -11.24 -13.21 -1.37
N PHE A 8 -10.88 -14.32 -0.72
CA PHE A 8 -11.74 -15.06 0.19
C PHE A 8 -11.12 -15.18 1.59
N LYS A 9 -11.95 -14.94 2.60
CA LYS A 9 -11.69 -15.29 3.99
C LYS A 9 -12.13 -16.73 4.21
N VAL A 10 -11.24 -17.54 4.77
CA VAL A 10 -11.51 -18.94 5.12
C VAL A 10 -11.44 -19.05 6.63
N GLN A 11 -12.51 -19.55 7.25
CA GLN A 11 -12.56 -19.83 8.68
C GLN A 11 -12.62 -21.34 8.89
N SER A 12 -11.74 -21.83 9.77
CA SER A 12 -11.75 -23.24 10.15
C SER A 12 -12.92 -23.55 11.07
N PRO A 13 -13.35 -24.82 11.16
CA PRO A 13 -14.35 -25.28 12.13
C PRO A 13 -14.08 -24.78 13.55
N GLU A 14 -12.81 -24.80 13.99
CA GLU A 14 -12.41 -24.35 15.33
C GLU A 14 -12.49 -22.83 15.50
N SER A 15 -12.42 -22.07 14.41
CA SER A 15 -12.61 -20.62 14.43
C SER A 15 -14.09 -20.25 14.45
N VAL A 16 -14.94 -21.06 13.81
CA VAL A 16 -16.40 -20.86 13.73
C VAL A 16 -17.08 -21.31 15.04
N ASP A 17 -16.60 -22.41 15.62
CA ASP A 17 -17.04 -22.92 16.92
C ASP A 17 -15.86 -23.16 17.87
N PRO A 18 -15.34 -22.10 18.51
CA PRO A 18 -14.22 -22.20 19.45
C PRO A 18 -14.52 -23.08 20.66
N ALA A 19 -15.80 -23.16 21.06
CA ALA A 19 -16.24 -23.97 22.18
C ALA A 19 -16.31 -25.47 21.82
N ARG A 20 -16.18 -25.83 20.54
CA ARG A 20 -16.32 -27.19 20.00
C ARG A 20 -17.64 -27.86 20.44
N ALA A 21 -18.69 -27.06 20.57
CA ALA A 21 -20.01 -27.53 20.97
C ALA A 21 -20.71 -28.33 19.85
N ASN A 22 -20.32 -28.10 18.60
CA ASN A 22 -20.84 -28.75 17.42
C ASN A 22 -19.75 -29.62 16.74
N PRO A 23 -19.86 -30.96 16.82
CA PRO A 23 -18.91 -31.87 16.17
C PRO A 23 -18.98 -31.84 14.63
N HIS A 24 -19.97 -31.13 14.06
CA HIS A 24 -20.16 -30.94 12.62
C HIS A 24 -19.86 -29.52 12.15
N ALA A 25 -19.13 -28.71 12.93
CA ALA A 25 -18.69 -27.39 12.48
C ALA A 25 -17.94 -27.50 11.14
N MET A 26 -18.35 -26.70 10.15
CA MET A 26 -17.81 -26.75 8.79
C MET A 26 -16.84 -25.60 8.54
N TRP A 27 -16.03 -25.76 7.51
CA TRP A 27 -15.26 -24.65 6.94
C TRP A 27 -16.22 -23.61 6.35
N VAL A 28 -16.00 -22.34 6.68
CA VAL A 28 -16.75 -21.22 6.10
C VAL A 28 -15.81 -20.48 5.16
N THR A 29 -16.26 -20.27 3.92
CA THR A 29 -15.56 -19.47 2.93
C THR A 29 -16.44 -18.29 2.55
N GLU A 30 -15.94 -17.08 2.77
CA GLU A 30 -16.64 -15.82 2.51
C GLU A 30 -15.80 -14.99 1.53
N LYS A 31 -16.41 -14.51 0.44
CA LYS A 31 -15.77 -13.54 -0.46
C LYS A 31 -15.70 -12.20 0.26
N ILE A 32 -14.50 -11.63 0.36
CA ILE A 32 -14.26 -10.36 1.06
C ILE A 32 -13.81 -9.22 0.15
N ALA A 33 -13.41 -9.50 -1.10
CA ALA A 33 -13.10 -8.46 -2.08
C ALA A 33 -13.19 -8.98 -3.53
N ASP A 34 -13.60 -8.11 -4.45
CA ASP A 34 -13.61 -8.30 -5.92
C ASP A 34 -12.22 -8.03 -6.54
N VAL A 35 -11.16 -8.36 -5.81
CA VAL A 35 -9.78 -8.25 -6.28
C VAL A 35 -8.97 -9.45 -5.80
N GLY A 36 -8.15 -10.00 -6.69
CA GLY A 36 -7.34 -11.20 -6.45
C GLY A 36 -5.87 -10.99 -6.81
N SER A 37 -5.19 -12.06 -7.22
CA SER A 37 -3.75 -12.02 -7.51
C SER A 37 -3.37 -11.10 -8.68
N SER A 38 -4.28 -10.81 -9.61
CA SER A 38 -4.04 -9.85 -10.71
C SER A 38 -3.81 -8.43 -10.21
N SER A 39 -4.29 -8.09 -9.01
CA SER A 39 -4.10 -6.78 -8.40
C SER A 39 -2.64 -6.61 -7.94
N PRO A 40 -1.94 -5.54 -8.34
CA PRO A 40 -0.63 -5.19 -7.80
C PRO A 40 -0.64 -5.05 -6.28
N ILE A 41 -1.76 -4.62 -5.67
CA ILE A 41 -1.89 -4.54 -4.21
C ILE A 41 -1.70 -5.92 -3.61
N VAL A 42 -2.43 -6.94 -4.09
CA VAL A 42 -2.38 -8.29 -3.53
C VAL A 42 -1.06 -8.99 -3.87
N ALA A 43 -0.65 -8.92 -5.14
CA ALA A 43 0.56 -9.58 -5.62
C ALA A 43 1.82 -9.08 -4.92
N ARG A 44 2.01 -7.75 -4.88
CA ARG A 44 3.27 -7.13 -4.44
C ARG A 44 3.39 -6.97 -2.94
N THR A 45 2.27 -6.99 -2.20
CA THR A 45 2.32 -6.84 -0.73
C THR A 45 2.25 -8.17 0.00
N LEU A 46 1.48 -9.16 -0.48
CA LEU A 46 1.24 -10.39 0.24
C LEU A 46 1.75 -11.65 -0.48
N ILE A 47 1.43 -11.84 -1.77
CA ILE A 47 1.84 -13.06 -2.49
C ILE A 47 3.36 -13.13 -2.60
N MET A 48 3.98 -12.05 -3.11
CA MET A 48 5.42 -11.93 -3.20
C MET A 48 6.11 -12.15 -1.85
N ALA A 49 5.55 -11.59 -0.77
CA ALA A 49 6.08 -11.79 0.57
C ALA A 49 6.01 -13.24 1.04
N TYR A 50 4.87 -13.88 0.80
CA TYR A 50 4.66 -15.29 1.13
C TYR A 50 5.68 -16.18 0.42
N ASP A 51 5.86 -16.00 -0.88
CA ASP A 51 6.78 -16.80 -1.68
C ASP A 51 8.24 -16.58 -1.26
N MET A 52 8.65 -15.34 -1.04
CA MET A 52 10.01 -15.01 -0.59
C MET A 52 10.31 -15.56 0.82
N LEU A 53 9.39 -15.37 1.78
CA LEU A 53 9.59 -15.80 3.15
C LEU A 53 9.60 -17.32 3.27
N ARG A 54 8.75 -18.02 2.50
CA ARG A 54 8.69 -19.49 2.50
C ARG A 54 9.91 -20.12 1.81
N SER A 55 10.51 -19.45 0.83
CA SER A 55 11.70 -19.93 0.12
C SER A 55 12.98 -19.90 0.98
N ARG A 56 12.90 -19.33 2.19
CA ARG A 56 14.02 -19.19 3.13
C ARG A 56 14.16 -20.47 3.99
N ILE A 57 14.77 -21.53 3.45
CA ILE A 57 14.97 -22.82 4.15
C ILE A 57 16.43 -22.97 4.65
N PRO A 58 16.70 -23.39 5.91
CA PRO A 58 15.84 -23.52 7.09
C PRO A 58 16.36 -22.62 8.23
N LEU A 59 16.01 -21.33 8.26
CA LEU A 59 16.59 -20.41 9.27
C LEU A 59 15.60 -19.42 9.89
N SER A 60 14.30 -19.62 9.71
CA SER A 60 13.30 -18.70 10.23
C SER A 60 12.52 -19.29 11.40
N ASP A 61 12.51 -18.52 12.47
CA ASP A 61 11.48 -18.55 13.50
C ASP A 61 10.09 -18.45 12.84
N ASP A 62 9.37 -19.58 12.79
CA ASP A 62 8.04 -19.68 12.16
C ASP A 62 7.07 -18.62 12.70
N GLU A 63 7.23 -18.23 13.97
CA GLU A 63 6.43 -17.18 14.59
C GLU A 63 6.74 -15.80 13.97
N LYS A 64 8.02 -15.49 13.72
CA LYS A 64 8.39 -14.24 13.03
C LYS A 64 7.84 -14.17 11.62
N ILE A 65 7.96 -15.24 10.83
CA ILE A 65 7.38 -15.28 9.48
C ILE A 65 5.87 -15.05 9.54
N LYS A 66 5.19 -15.77 10.43
CA LYS A 66 3.74 -15.63 10.63
C LYS A 66 3.38 -14.18 10.99
N ASN A 67 4.13 -13.55 11.88
CA ASN A 67 3.89 -12.17 12.29
C ASN A 67 4.08 -11.17 11.15
N VAL A 68 5.11 -11.33 10.31
CA VAL A 68 5.31 -10.51 9.11
C VAL A 68 4.14 -10.69 8.14
N LEU A 69 3.72 -11.92 7.87
CA LEU A 69 2.61 -12.21 6.95
C LEU A 69 1.29 -11.65 7.46
N LEU A 70 1.03 -11.70 8.77
CA LEU A 70 -0.15 -11.08 9.38
C LEU A 70 -0.13 -9.55 9.26
N LEU A 71 1.03 -8.92 9.47
CA LEU A 71 1.20 -7.49 9.27
C LEU A 71 0.98 -7.09 7.80
N LEU A 72 1.52 -7.86 6.85
CA LEU A 72 1.35 -7.60 5.42
C LEU A 72 -0.08 -7.85 4.95
N ASP A 73 -0.78 -8.86 5.47
CA ASP A 73 -2.21 -9.05 5.17
C ASP A 73 -3.04 -7.84 5.66
N LYS A 74 -2.72 -7.31 6.85
CA LYS A 74 -3.33 -6.10 7.38
C LYS A 74 -3.06 -4.87 6.50
N ILE A 75 -1.80 -4.67 6.09
CA ILE A 75 -1.40 -3.59 5.17
C ILE A 75 -2.14 -3.71 3.84
N LYS A 76 -2.20 -4.91 3.26
CA LYS A 76 -2.95 -5.23 2.04
C LYS A 76 -4.43 -4.88 2.19
N ASN A 77 -5.08 -5.28 3.28
CA ASN A 77 -6.50 -4.96 3.50
C ASN A 77 -6.74 -3.44 3.59
N ASN A 78 -5.86 -2.70 4.27
CA ASN A 78 -5.95 -1.24 4.33
C ASN A 78 -5.69 -0.59 2.96
N LEU A 79 -4.76 -1.12 2.15
CA LEU A 79 -4.52 -0.68 0.78
C LEU A 79 -5.74 -0.90 -0.12
N LEU A 80 -6.41 -2.05 0.02
CA LEU A 80 -7.65 -2.33 -0.71
C LEU A 80 -8.76 -1.34 -0.34
N GLN A 81 -8.91 -1.01 0.94
CA GLN A 81 -9.87 0.03 1.38
C GLN A 81 -9.50 1.43 0.84
N CYS A 82 -8.20 1.76 0.83
CA CYS A 82 -7.69 3.00 0.28
C CYS A 82 -7.98 3.10 -1.24
N SER A 83 -7.70 2.01 -1.97
CA SER A 83 -7.97 1.88 -3.40
C SER A 83 -9.46 1.94 -3.73
N HIS A 84 -10.30 1.29 -2.93
CA HIS A 84 -11.75 1.35 -3.09
C HIS A 84 -12.25 2.78 -2.89
N SER A 85 -11.77 3.49 -1.87
CA SER A 85 -12.16 4.89 -1.63
C SER A 85 -11.76 5.79 -2.82
N SER A 86 -10.58 5.57 -3.39
CA SER A 86 -10.13 6.26 -4.62
C SER A 86 -11.05 5.97 -5.81
N ALA A 87 -11.34 4.68 -6.08
CA ALA A 87 -12.17 4.29 -7.20
C ALA A 87 -13.62 4.82 -7.10
N THR A 88 -14.22 4.71 -5.91
CA THR A 88 -15.56 5.25 -5.63
C THR A 88 -15.60 6.76 -5.85
N TYR A 89 -14.57 7.48 -5.42
CA TYR A 89 -14.46 8.92 -5.65
C TYR A 89 -14.39 9.26 -7.15
N ILE A 90 -13.51 8.59 -7.89
CA ILE A 90 -13.32 8.83 -9.33
C ILE A 90 -14.61 8.57 -10.10
N GLU A 91 -15.32 7.50 -9.78
CA GLU A 91 -16.60 7.20 -10.43
C GLU A 91 -17.65 8.26 -10.11
N ALA A 92 -17.74 8.71 -8.85
CA ALA A 92 -18.65 9.78 -8.47
C ALA A 92 -18.32 11.12 -9.15
N GLU A 93 -17.04 11.48 -9.27
CA GLU A 93 -16.63 12.68 -10.01
C GLU A 93 -17.02 12.58 -11.49
N LYS A 94 -16.75 11.44 -12.12
CA LYS A 94 -17.05 11.20 -13.52
C LYS A 94 -18.55 11.24 -13.79
N GLU A 95 -19.36 10.61 -12.96
CA GLU A 95 -20.82 10.64 -13.04
C GLU A 95 -21.33 12.10 -13.02
N GLN A 96 -20.84 12.91 -12.09
CA GLN A 96 -21.25 14.32 -11.98
C GLN A 96 -20.80 15.15 -13.18
N ALA A 97 -19.60 14.91 -13.71
CA ALA A 97 -19.11 15.56 -14.91
C ALA A 97 -19.96 15.21 -16.15
N GLU A 98 -20.35 13.93 -16.31
CA GLU A 98 -21.19 13.47 -17.41
C GLU A 98 -22.62 14.03 -17.34
N VAL A 99 -23.24 14.02 -16.15
CA VAL A 99 -24.57 14.61 -15.92
C VAL A 99 -24.58 16.09 -16.30
N PHE A 100 -23.53 16.83 -15.90
CA PHE A 100 -23.40 18.24 -16.24
C PHE A 100 -23.21 18.46 -17.75
N ALA A 101 -22.32 17.71 -18.40
CA ALA A 101 -22.08 17.82 -19.84
C ALA A 101 -23.35 17.59 -20.67
N ASN A 102 -24.15 16.58 -20.31
CA ASN A 102 -25.42 16.28 -20.98
C ASN A 102 -26.47 17.39 -20.79
N THR A 103 -26.49 18.02 -19.61
CA THR A 103 -27.40 19.13 -19.30
C THR A 103 -27.06 20.39 -20.12
N VAL A 104 -25.77 20.66 -20.33
CA VAL A 104 -25.29 21.82 -21.11
C VAL A 104 -25.57 21.66 -22.61
N GLN A 105 -25.44 20.45 -23.16
CA GLN A 105 -25.70 20.19 -24.59
C GLN A 105 -27.18 20.23 -24.98
N GLY A 106 -28.10 20.09 -24.01
CA GLY A 106 -29.55 20.07 -24.21
C GLY A 106 -30.22 21.42 -24.56
N GLY A 107 -29.47 22.51 -24.71
CA GLY A 107 -29.96 23.77 -25.29
C GLY A 107 -30.92 24.61 -24.43
N GLY A 108 -31.05 24.31 -23.14
CA GLY A 108 -31.89 25.08 -22.21
C GLY A 108 -31.23 26.42 -21.83
N THR A 109 -31.69 27.52 -22.43
CA THR A 109 -31.31 28.86 -22.00
C THR A 109 -31.93 29.13 -20.62
N ARG A 110 -31.06 29.43 -19.65
CA ARG A 110 -31.30 29.99 -18.30
C ARG A 110 -31.31 28.97 -17.15
N VAL A 111 -30.34 29.21 -16.25
CA VAL A 111 -30.06 28.53 -14.99
C VAL A 111 -29.37 27.18 -15.18
N TYR A 112 -28.10 27.07 -14.80
CA TYR A 112 -27.48 25.78 -14.49
C TYR A 112 -28.29 25.17 -13.34
N ALA A 113 -29.38 24.47 -13.67
CA ALA A 113 -30.34 24.01 -12.66
C ALA A 113 -29.65 23.15 -11.59
N ASN A 114 -28.61 22.42 -11.99
CA ASN A 114 -27.70 21.71 -11.09
C ASN A 114 -26.25 21.90 -11.57
N PHE A 115 -25.45 22.67 -10.81
CA PHE A 115 -24.00 22.68 -10.98
C PHE A 115 -23.42 21.35 -10.41
N PRO A 116 -22.39 20.73 -11.03
CA PRO A 116 -21.92 19.43 -10.60
C PRO A 116 -21.33 19.51 -9.19
N VAL A 117 -21.60 18.51 -8.37
CA VAL A 117 -21.09 18.43 -7.00
C VAL A 117 -20.84 16.97 -6.67
N VAL A 118 -19.61 16.63 -6.30
CA VAL A 118 -19.34 15.30 -5.71
C VAL A 118 -19.89 15.31 -4.27
N PRO A 119 -20.89 14.47 -3.94
CA PRO A 119 -21.44 14.41 -2.59
C PRO A 119 -20.38 13.91 -1.60
N ASP A 120 -20.42 14.43 -0.37
CA ASP A 120 -19.57 13.97 0.74
C ASP A 120 -18.06 13.91 0.44
N ILE A 121 -17.57 14.80 -0.44
CA ILE A 121 -16.16 14.85 -0.85
C ILE A 121 -15.20 14.94 0.33
N GLU A 122 -15.53 15.75 1.35
CA GLU A 122 -14.69 15.91 2.55
C GLU A 122 -14.59 14.61 3.34
N SER A 123 -15.69 13.88 3.51
CA SER A 123 -15.72 12.58 4.20
C SER A 123 -14.91 11.53 3.43
N THR A 124 -15.07 11.50 2.11
CA THR A 124 -14.36 10.58 1.21
C THR A 124 -12.84 10.81 1.27
N VAL A 125 -12.40 12.07 1.13
CA VAL A 125 -10.99 12.46 1.27
C VAL A 125 -10.46 12.13 2.66
N THR A 126 -11.24 12.39 3.70
CA THR A 126 -10.87 12.08 5.09
C THR A 126 -10.60 10.59 5.28
N ASN A 127 -11.53 9.74 4.84
CA ASN A 127 -11.42 8.29 4.99
C ASN A 127 -10.22 7.75 4.20
N PHE A 128 -10.01 8.26 2.98
CA PHE A 128 -8.84 7.94 2.17
C PHE A 128 -7.52 8.28 2.91
N LEU A 129 -7.38 9.50 3.43
CA LEU A 129 -6.16 9.94 4.11
C LEU A 129 -5.92 9.21 5.44
N ILE A 130 -6.98 8.85 6.17
CA ILE A 130 -6.88 8.02 7.39
C ILE A 130 -6.31 6.64 7.03
N SER A 131 -6.85 5.98 6.01
CA SER A 131 -6.35 4.68 5.55
C SER A 131 -4.90 4.79 5.06
N ALA A 132 -4.58 5.81 4.26
CA ALA A 132 -3.23 6.07 3.78
C ALA A 132 -2.22 6.27 4.92
N ARG A 133 -2.56 7.09 5.93
CA ARG A 133 -1.71 7.32 7.11
C ARG A 133 -1.49 6.03 7.90
N ARG A 134 -2.55 5.23 8.07
CA ARG A 134 -2.48 3.95 8.77
C ARG A 134 -1.52 2.97 8.07
N ILE A 135 -1.60 2.88 6.74
CA ILE A 135 -0.69 2.05 5.94
C ILE A 135 0.76 2.48 6.18
N ILE A 136 1.05 3.79 6.14
CA ILE A 136 2.41 4.29 6.39
C ILE A 136 2.92 3.83 7.76
N THR A 137 2.11 3.98 8.80
CA THR A 137 2.46 3.56 10.15
C THR A 137 2.71 2.06 10.25
N GLU A 138 1.89 1.23 9.60
CA GLU A 138 2.03 -0.23 9.61
C GLU A 138 3.26 -0.69 8.80
N VAL A 139 3.55 -0.09 7.65
CA VAL A 139 4.76 -0.40 6.86
C VAL A 139 6.03 -0.10 7.66
N CYS A 140 6.06 1.01 8.41
CA CYS A 140 7.18 1.35 9.29
C CYS A 140 7.42 0.33 10.43
N GLN A 141 6.50 -0.60 10.65
CA GLN A 141 6.66 -1.68 11.65
C GLN A 141 7.30 -2.95 11.05
N ILE A 142 7.39 -3.09 9.73
CA ILE A 142 8.00 -4.28 9.10
C ILE A 142 9.42 -4.57 9.63
N PRO A 143 10.33 -3.58 9.77
CA PRO A 143 11.71 -3.80 10.21
C PRO A 143 11.89 -4.56 11.54
N VAL A 144 11.00 -4.36 12.53
CA VAL A 144 11.14 -5.00 13.86
C VAL A 144 11.05 -6.53 13.80
N HIS A 145 10.50 -7.08 12.72
CA HIS A 145 10.42 -8.52 12.53
C HIS A 145 11.69 -9.12 11.91
N PHE A 146 12.53 -8.30 11.28
CA PHE A 146 13.77 -8.72 10.63
C PHE A 146 14.99 -8.45 11.50
N TRP A 147 14.91 -7.43 12.35
CA TRP A 147 16.01 -6.95 13.17
C TRP A 147 15.56 -6.80 14.62
N ASP A 148 16.51 -6.98 15.54
CA ASP A 148 16.29 -6.68 16.96
C ASP A 148 16.32 -5.15 17.16
N THR A 149 15.22 -4.49 16.78
CA THR A 149 15.03 -3.06 16.97
C THR A 149 14.43 -2.82 18.36
N LYS A 150 14.95 -1.82 19.09
CA LYS A 150 14.50 -1.51 20.45
C LYS A 150 13.04 -1.02 20.53
N GLN A 151 12.46 -0.57 19.41
CA GLN A 151 11.13 0.04 19.37
C GLN A 151 10.49 -0.09 17.98
N THR A 152 9.17 -0.13 17.95
CA THR A 152 8.38 0.01 16.72
C THR A 152 8.31 1.48 16.30
N HIS A 153 8.37 1.74 15.00
CA HIS A 153 8.34 3.09 14.44
C HIS A 153 7.04 3.35 13.69
N SER A 154 6.51 4.57 13.79
CA SER A 154 5.29 5.02 13.08
C SER A 154 5.54 6.17 12.09
N SER A 155 6.78 6.64 12.01
CA SER A 155 7.23 7.76 11.18
C SER A 155 8.37 7.30 10.28
N LEU A 156 8.22 7.51 8.97
CA LEU A 156 9.24 7.16 7.97
C LEU A 156 10.54 7.92 8.22
N ASP A 157 10.49 9.24 8.41
CA ASP A 157 11.71 10.05 8.57
C ASP A 157 12.49 9.62 9.82
N TYR A 158 11.79 9.33 10.93
CA TYR A 158 12.43 8.85 12.15
C TYR A 158 13.03 7.44 11.96
N LEU A 159 12.28 6.51 11.33
CA LEU A 159 12.77 5.17 11.01
C LEU A 159 14.02 5.24 10.11
N LEU A 160 13.98 6.08 9.08
CA LEU A 160 15.07 6.28 8.12
C LEU A 160 16.34 6.76 8.83
N ASP A 161 16.23 7.82 9.63
CA ASP A 161 17.39 8.46 10.28
C ASP A 161 17.93 7.66 11.48
N LYS A 162 17.05 7.00 12.24
CA LYS A 162 17.43 6.36 13.51
C LYS A 162 17.73 4.88 13.39
N GLU A 163 17.20 4.20 12.37
CA GLU A 163 17.41 2.76 12.19
C GLU A 163 18.02 2.45 10.83
N LEU A 164 17.40 2.86 9.72
CA LEU A 164 17.79 2.37 8.40
C LEU A 164 19.17 2.86 7.97
N ILE A 165 19.43 4.17 8.05
CA ILE A 165 20.72 4.75 7.68
C ILE A 165 21.86 4.23 8.58
N PRO A 166 21.74 4.24 9.93
CA PRO A 166 22.80 3.70 10.79
C PRO A 166 23.10 2.22 10.55
N ARG A 167 22.10 1.43 10.16
CA ARG A 167 22.23 -0.03 10.07
C ARG A 167 22.66 -0.51 8.68
N LEU A 168 22.21 0.17 7.63
CA LEU A 168 22.42 -0.25 6.24
C LEU A 168 23.39 0.66 5.47
N GLY A 169 23.62 1.87 5.97
CA GLY A 169 24.40 2.90 5.27
C GLY A 169 23.58 3.66 4.22
N ASN A 170 24.15 4.75 3.72
CA ASN A 170 23.48 5.67 2.79
C ASN A 170 23.28 5.11 1.38
N GLU A 171 24.11 4.16 0.98
CA GLU A 171 24.13 3.58 -0.38
C GLU A 171 23.22 2.36 -0.52
N HIS A 172 22.63 1.87 0.58
CA HIS A 172 21.73 0.73 0.50
C HIS A 172 20.49 1.10 -0.33
N ARG A 173 20.12 0.25 -1.29
CA ARG A 173 19.04 0.52 -2.27
C ARG A 173 17.75 1.03 -1.63
N MET A 174 17.31 0.40 -0.54
CA MET A 174 16.12 0.83 0.21
C MET A 174 16.25 2.26 0.78
N VAL A 175 17.44 2.62 1.30
CA VAL A 175 17.70 3.96 1.86
C VAL A 175 17.70 5.01 0.75
N VAL A 176 18.35 4.71 -0.38
CA VAL A 176 18.36 5.58 -1.57
C VAL A 176 16.93 5.81 -2.07
N TRP A 177 16.14 4.73 -2.22
CA TRP A 177 14.75 4.82 -2.65
C TRP A 177 13.93 5.72 -1.73
N PHE A 178 14.04 5.57 -0.40
CA PHE A 178 13.31 6.42 0.54
C PHE A 178 13.74 7.88 0.45
N LYS A 179 15.02 8.18 0.24
CA LYS A 179 15.47 9.57 0.07
C LYS A 179 14.90 10.22 -1.19
N GLU A 180 14.83 9.47 -2.29
CA GLU A 180 14.40 9.98 -3.59
C GLU A 180 12.88 10.04 -3.75
N ARG A 181 12.13 9.17 -3.05
CA ARG A 181 10.69 8.97 -3.29
C ARG A 181 9.78 9.18 -2.08
N ALA A 182 10.31 9.53 -0.92
CA ALA A 182 9.49 9.78 0.28
C ALA A 182 8.57 11.01 0.17
N ASP A 183 8.70 11.85 -0.85
CA ASP A 183 7.92 13.10 -0.94
C ASP A 183 6.42 12.86 -0.99
N ILE A 184 5.96 11.82 -1.68
CA ILE A 184 4.53 11.47 -1.67
C ILE A 184 4.07 10.96 -0.29
N ILE A 185 4.93 10.23 0.42
CA ILE A 185 4.65 9.78 1.79
C ILE A 185 4.55 10.99 2.72
N ARG A 186 5.50 11.93 2.63
CA ARG A 186 5.49 13.18 3.39
C ARG A 186 4.27 14.03 3.05
N ARG A 187 3.85 14.06 1.79
CA ARG A 187 2.65 14.76 1.34
C ARG A 187 1.38 14.20 1.97
N ILE A 188 1.21 12.88 2.02
CA ILE A 188 0.08 12.23 2.72
C ILE A 188 0.06 12.62 4.19
N ILE A 189 1.23 12.61 4.85
CA ILE A 189 1.35 13.00 6.26
C ILE A 189 0.97 14.47 6.45
N ALA A 190 1.47 15.34 5.58
CA ALA A 190 1.18 16.77 5.64
C ALA A 190 -0.32 17.05 5.40
N PHE A 191 -0.97 16.34 4.47
CA PHE A 191 -2.41 16.43 4.24
C PHE A 191 -3.21 16.02 5.48
N ARG A 192 -2.85 14.89 6.11
CA ARG A 192 -3.52 14.44 7.33
C ARG A 192 -3.32 15.39 8.50
N ASN A 193 -2.09 15.85 8.73
CA ASN A 193 -1.78 16.85 9.75
C ASN A 193 -2.55 18.16 9.50
N GLY A 194 -2.65 18.57 8.23
CA GLY A 194 -3.39 19.75 7.83
C GLY A 194 -4.90 19.64 8.04
N GLN A 195 -5.43 18.42 8.01
CA GLN A 195 -6.82 18.14 8.35
C GLN A 195 -7.06 18.16 9.87
N GLU A 196 -6.15 17.58 10.66
CA GLU A 196 -6.28 17.48 12.13
C GLU A 196 -5.92 18.79 12.87
N HIS A 197 -4.94 19.53 12.35
CA HIS A 197 -4.32 20.68 13.02
C HIS A 197 -4.29 21.95 12.16
N GLY A 198 -4.97 21.97 11.01
CA GLY A 198 -4.99 23.13 10.11
C GLY A 198 -5.55 24.41 10.71
N ALA A 199 -6.33 24.31 11.79
CA ALA A 199 -6.84 25.48 12.53
C ALA A 199 -5.75 26.18 13.37
N THR A 200 -4.68 25.48 13.74
CA THR A 200 -3.65 26.00 14.66
C THR A 200 -2.34 26.38 13.96
N THR A 201 -2.15 25.97 12.70
CA THR A 201 -0.90 26.18 11.95
C THR A 201 -1.17 26.88 10.61
N LYS A 202 -0.71 28.13 10.48
CA LYS A 202 -0.88 28.94 9.26
C LYS A 202 -0.14 28.32 8.07
N GLY A 203 -0.79 28.22 6.90
CA GLY A 203 -0.21 27.59 5.70
C GLY A 203 -0.16 26.05 5.75
N ALA A 204 -0.79 25.43 6.74
CA ALA A 204 -0.83 23.97 6.87
C ALA A 204 -2.25 23.41 6.71
N LYS A 205 -3.28 24.24 6.52
CA LYS A 205 -4.66 23.75 6.39
C LYS A 205 -4.84 23.00 5.07
N LEU A 206 -5.39 21.80 5.14
CA LEU A 206 -5.87 21.09 3.95
C LEU A 206 -7.12 21.80 3.41
N VAL A 207 -7.06 22.19 2.14
CA VAL A 207 -8.16 22.76 1.39
C VAL A 207 -8.67 21.71 0.42
N ILE A 208 -9.98 21.46 0.45
CA ILE A 208 -10.69 20.58 -0.48
C ILE A 208 -11.71 21.46 -1.18
N LYS A 209 -11.64 21.52 -2.51
CA LYS A 209 -12.59 22.23 -3.35
C LYS A 209 -13.34 21.21 -4.17
N ASN A 210 -14.66 21.34 -4.21
CA ASN A 210 -15.49 20.64 -5.18
C ASN A 210 -15.34 21.31 -6.56
N PHE A 211 -16.16 20.92 -7.54
CA PHE A 211 -16.24 21.63 -8.81
C PHE A 211 -16.38 23.14 -8.59
N GLU A 212 -15.67 23.93 -9.39
CA GLU A 212 -15.66 25.40 -9.30
C GLU A 212 -15.85 26.01 -10.69
N LEU A 213 -16.75 26.99 -10.81
CA LEU A 213 -16.92 27.76 -12.05
C LEU A 213 -15.96 28.94 -12.04
N LEU A 214 -15.04 28.98 -13.00
CA LEU A 214 -14.11 30.08 -13.16
C LEU A 214 -14.76 31.29 -13.84
N PRO A 215 -14.18 32.51 -13.69
CA PRO A 215 -14.61 33.69 -14.43
C PRO A 215 -14.55 33.54 -15.97
N THR A 216 -13.74 32.59 -16.46
CA THR A 216 -13.65 32.21 -17.88
C THR A 216 -14.84 31.38 -18.37
N ASN A 217 -15.80 31.06 -17.47
CA ASN A 217 -16.87 30.07 -17.66
C ASN A 217 -16.37 28.63 -17.84
N GLU A 218 -15.11 28.36 -17.50
CA GLU A 218 -14.58 26.99 -17.42
C GLU A 218 -14.96 26.37 -16.09
N VAL A 219 -15.32 25.09 -16.11
CA VAL A 219 -15.56 24.31 -14.89
C VAL A 219 -14.29 23.56 -14.54
N HIS A 220 -13.75 23.85 -13.36
CA HIS A 220 -12.65 23.09 -12.78
C HIS A 220 -13.17 21.86 -12.06
N VAL A 221 -12.46 20.75 -12.22
CA VAL A 221 -12.65 19.51 -11.45
C VAL A 221 -12.36 19.77 -9.96
N PRO A 222 -12.83 18.90 -9.04
CA PRO A 222 -12.48 19.02 -7.64
C PRO A 222 -10.95 18.92 -7.40
N LEU A 223 -10.47 19.71 -6.46
CA LEU A 223 -9.04 19.86 -6.16
C LEU A 223 -8.78 19.74 -4.66
N TRP A 224 -7.59 19.27 -4.30
CA TRP A 224 -7.07 19.38 -2.93
C TRP A 224 -5.67 19.98 -2.91
N TYR A 225 -5.30 20.60 -1.78
CA TYR A 225 -3.97 21.16 -1.56
C TYR A 225 -3.81 21.62 -0.11
N LEU A 226 -2.57 21.82 0.32
CA LEU A 226 -2.29 22.59 1.53
C LEU A 226 -2.29 24.08 1.19
N ASP A 227 -2.81 24.91 2.08
CA ASP A 227 -2.85 26.37 1.89
C ASP A 227 -1.45 26.93 1.52
N GLY A 228 -1.39 27.74 0.46
CA GLY A 228 -0.14 28.23 -0.13
C GLY A 228 0.58 27.29 -1.10
N GLN A 229 0.07 26.06 -1.32
CA GLN A 229 0.60 25.14 -2.34
C GLN A 229 -0.26 25.12 -3.61
N ARG A 230 0.30 24.55 -4.68
CA ARG A 230 -0.40 24.37 -5.95
C ARG A 230 -1.53 23.32 -5.79
N PRO A 231 -2.76 23.62 -6.22
CA PRO A 231 -3.86 22.66 -6.31
C PRO A 231 -3.54 21.46 -7.22
N THR A 232 -4.00 20.28 -6.84
CA THR A 232 -3.95 19.06 -7.65
C THR A 232 -5.32 18.40 -7.73
N SER A 233 -5.59 17.72 -8.85
CA SER A 233 -6.81 16.94 -9.02
C SER A 233 -6.82 15.77 -8.04
N ILE A 234 -7.93 15.62 -7.32
CA ILE A 234 -8.09 14.52 -6.36
C ILE A 234 -8.17 13.20 -7.12
N ALA A 235 -8.90 13.15 -8.24
CA ALA A 235 -9.05 11.95 -9.08
C ALA A 235 -7.73 11.51 -9.72
N GLU A 236 -6.84 12.44 -10.06
CA GLU A 236 -5.52 12.10 -10.59
C GLU A 236 -4.56 11.63 -9.48
N GLU A 237 -4.60 12.28 -8.31
CA GLU A 237 -3.59 12.05 -7.27
C GLU A 237 -3.89 10.84 -6.37
N MET A 238 -5.16 10.53 -6.09
CA MET A 238 -5.51 9.38 -5.24
C MET A 238 -4.96 8.03 -5.76
N PRO A 239 -5.09 7.67 -7.05
CA PRO A 239 -4.48 6.45 -7.59
C PRO A 239 -2.95 6.43 -7.50
N ILE A 240 -2.31 7.59 -7.71
CA ILE A 240 -0.85 7.72 -7.60
C ILE A 240 -0.42 7.45 -6.14
N ILE A 241 -1.14 8.00 -5.17
CA ILE A 241 -0.91 7.73 -3.74
C ILE A 241 -1.07 6.24 -3.42
N VAL A 242 -2.13 5.58 -3.92
CA VAL A 242 -2.35 4.14 -3.69
C VAL A 242 -1.17 3.33 -4.20
N MET A 243 -0.72 3.58 -5.43
CA MET A 243 0.42 2.86 -6.01
C MET A 243 1.74 3.17 -5.29
N ALA A 244 1.97 4.40 -4.87
CA ALA A 244 3.14 4.75 -4.08
C ALA A 244 3.15 4.03 -2.71
N LEU A 245 1.99 3.82 -2.08
CA LEU A 245 1.89 3.05 -0.85
C LEU A 245 2.16 1.56 -1.07
N VAL A 246 1.77 0.99 -2.22
CA VAL A 246 2.16 -0.37 -2.63
C VAL A 246 3.68 -0.46 -2.76
N GLU A 247 4.30 0.48 -3.50
CA GLU A 247 5.76 0.53 -3.66
C GLU A 247 6.49 0.73 -2.34
N PHE A 248 5.92 1.52 -1.42
CA PHE A 248 6.46 1.74 -0.09
C PHE A 248 6.50 0.45 0.73
N ALA A 249 5.40 -0.31 0.76
CA ALA A 249 5.33 -1.60 1.43
C ALA A 249 6.30 -2.63 0.80
N GLU A 250 6.31 -2.73 -0.53
CA GLU A 250 7.21 -3.60 -1.28
C GLU A 250 8.68 -3.27 -0.98
N THR A 251 9.08 -2.01 -1.11
CA THR A 251 10.46 -1.58 -0.93
C THR A 251 10.95 -1.85 0.49
N MET A 252 10.10 -1.60 1.49
CA MET A 252 10.43 -1.88 2.89
C MET A 252 10.66 -3.39 3.10
N LEU A 253 9.75 -4.24 2.61
CA LEU A 253 9.86 -5.68 2.74
C LEU A 253 11.11 -6.22 2.03
N VAL A 254 11.26 -5.88 0.74
CA VAL A 254 12.38 -6.34 -0.09
C VAL A 254 13.70 -5.91 0.53
N GLY A 255 13.81 -4.65 0.97
CA GLY A 255 15.02 -4.15 1.63
C GLY A 255 15.34 -4.86 2.96
N CYS A 256 14.33 -5.22 3.74
CA CYS A 256 14.52 -6.00 4.96
C CYS A 256 14.98 -7.45 4.67
N ILE A 257 14.44 -8.07 3.63
CA ILE A 257 14.86 -9.40 3.17
C ILE A 257 16.30 -9.35 2.68
N ASP A 258 16.62 -8.42 1.78
CA ASP A 258 17.95 -8.19 1.19
C ASP A 258 19.04 -8.09 2.27
N ALA A 259 18.79 -7.24 3.26
CA ALA A 259 19.70 -6.98 4.37
C ALA A 259 19.83 -8.15 5.37
N THR A 260 19.02 -9.20 5.24
CA THR A 260 19.06 -10.36 6.13
C THR A 260 19.29 -11.68 5.41
N LEU A 261 19.58 -11.66 4.11
CA LEU A 261 19.77 -12.90 3.34
C LEU A 261 20.81 -13.81 4.00
N PRO A 262 20.53 -15.12 4.09
CA PRO A 262 21.47 -16.05 4.69
C PRO A 262 22.71 -16.21 3.81
N ASP A 263 23.84 -16.52 4.44
CA ASP A 263 25.07 -16.87 3.72
C ASP A 263 24.98 -18.25 3.04
N PHE A 264 24.15 -19.16 3.60
CA PHE A 264 23.93 -20.50 3.05
C PHE A 264 22.46 -20.98 3.23
N PRO A 265 21.81 -21.51 2.18
CA PRO A 265 22.26 -21.42 0.78
C PRO A 265 22.39 -19.94 0.40
N PRO A 266 23.35 -19.56 -0.46
CA PRO A 266 23.47 -18.18 -0.89
C PRO A 266 22.21 -17.83 -1.68
N MET A 267 21.49 -16.81 -1.24
CA MET A 267 20.28 -16.32 -1.89
C MET A 267 20.54 -14.97 -2.53
N MET A 268 19.77 -14.64 -3.56
CA MET A 268 19.75 -13.31 -4.16
C MET A 268 18.33 -12.89 -4.53
N LEU A 269 18.07 -11.59 -4.43
CA LEU A 269 16.85 -10.98 -4.95
C LEU A 269 17.04 -10.64 -6.42
N VAL A 270 16.12 -11.11 -7.25
CA VAL A 270 16.06 -10.79 -8.68
C VAL A 270 14.79 -10.00 -8.99
N GLN A 271 14.88 -9.09 -9.95
CA GLN A 271 13.70 -8.46 -10.50
C GLN A 271 13.01 -9.47 -11.43
N ALA A 272 11.74 -9.72 -11.17
CA ALA A 272 10.91 -10.62 -11.97
C ALA A 272 10.27 -9.85 -13.14
N GLU A 273 9.94 -10.55 -14.21
CA GLU A 273 9.05 -10.02 -15.24
C GLU A 273 7.59 -10.11 -14.76
N PRO A 274 6.89 -8.98 -14.54
CA PRO A 274 5.56 -9.00 -13.97
C PRO A 274 4.55 -9.67 -14.91
N LYS A 275 3.83 -10.67 -14.40
CA LYS A 275 2.79 -11.38 -15.16
C LYS A 275 1.43 -10.72 -14.94
N PRO A 276 0.55 -10.60 -15.95
CA PRO A 276 -0.77 -9.96 -15.78
C PRO A 276 -1.62 -10.57 -14.66
N VAL A 277 -1.58 -11.89 -14.51
CA VAL A 277 -2.38 -12.65 -13.53
C VAL A 277 -1.82 -12.59 -12.10
N CYS A 278 -0.56 -12.17 -11.94
CA CYS A 278 0.14 -12.02 -10.67
C CYS A 278 1.38 -11.14 -10.86
N PRO A 279 1.25 -9.80 -10.81
CA PRO A 279 2.32 -8.87 -11.19
C PRO A 279 3.33 -8.66 -10.05
N VAL A 280 3.94 -9.75 -9.57
CA VAL A 280 5.08 -9.69 -8.65
C VAL A 280 6.28 -9.03 -9.34
N GLN A 281 7.05 -8.24 -8.58
CA GLN A 281 8.18 -7.47 -9.12
C GLN A 281 9.53 -8.09 -8.77
N TYR A 282 9.58 -8.90 -7.71
CA TYR A 282 10.81 -9.48 -7.20
C TYR A 282 10.58 -10.93 -6.82
N GLU A 283 11.63 -11.72 -6.97
CA GLU A 283 11.68 -13.12 -6.53
C GLU A 283 12.95 -13.35 -5.74
N LEU A 284 12.89 -14.30 -4.81
CA LEU A 284 14.05 -14.74 -4.06
C LEU A 284 14.51 -16.08 -4.62
N ILE A 285 15.73 -16.14 -5.15
CA ILE A 285 16.30 -17.34 -5.77
C ILE A 285 17.60 -17.74 -5.10
N VAL A 286 18.01 -18.99 -5.27
CA VAL A 286 19.35 -19.45 -4.90
C VAL A 286 20.36 -18.86 -5.88
N ASP A 287 21.37 -18.19 -5.35
CA ASP A 287 22.51 -17.71 -6.13
C ASP A 287 23.46 -18.88 -6.42
N ALA A 288 23.18 -19.57 -7.53
CA ALA A 288 23.97 -20.71 -7.96
C ALA A 288 25.44 -20.37 -8.23
N SER A 289 25.78 -19.10 -8.52
CA SER A 289 27.16 -18.67 -8.74
C SER A 289 28.01 -18.70 -7.45
N ARG A 290 27.35 -18.65 -6.29
CA ARG A 290 27.99 -18.69 -4.97
C ARG A 290 27.92 -20.07 -4.31
N LEU A 291 27.21 -21.03 -4.90
CA LEU A 291 27.16 -22.40 -4.38
C LEU A 291 28.53 -23.06 -4.49
N LYS A 292 29.12 -23.38 -3.34
CA LYS A 292 30.33 -24.19 -3.26
C LYS A 292 29.92 -25.63 -2.95
N PHE A 293 30.08 -26.52 -3.92
CA PHE A 293 29.96 -27.95 -3.67
C PHE A 293 31.31 -28.49 -3.18
N PRO A 294 31.35 -29.37 -2.17
CA PRO A 294 32.58 -30.04 -1.78
C PRO A 294 33.11 -30.80 -3.00
N THR A 295 34.39 -30.62 -3.31
CA THR A 295 35.06 -31.42 -4.34
C THR A 295 35.36 -32.80 -3.78
N ALA A 296 35.42 -33.83 -4.65
CA ALA A 296 35.65 -35.22 -4.27
C ALA A 296 36.95 -35.45 -3.43
N GLU A 297 37.90 -34.52 -3.47
CA GLU A 297 39.11 -34.54 -2.63
C GLU A 297 38.86 -34.20 -1.15
N GLN A 298 37.73 -33.56 -0.83
CA GLN A 298 37.35 -33.17 0.52
C GLN A 298 36.53 -34.23 1.26
N GLU A 299 35.96 -35.21 0.53
CA GLU A 299 35.24 -36.36 1.11
C GLU A 299 36.17 -37.53 1.47
N ALA A 300 37.45 -37.46 1.08
CA ALA A 300 38.44 -38.51 1.31
C ALA A 300 39.37 -38.27 2.54
N LYS A 301 39.02 -37.32 3.41
CA LYS A 301 39.68 -37.07 4.72
C LYS A 301 38.69 -37.25 5.86
#